data_AF-A0A1M7KMK8-F1
#
_entry.id   AF-A0A1M7KMK8-F1
#
_cell.length_a   1.000
_cell.length_b   1.000
_cell.length_c   1.000
_cell.angle_alpha   90.00
_cell.angle_beta   90.00
_cell.angle_gamma   90.00
#
_symmetry.space_group_name_H-M   'P 1'
#
loop_
_entity.id
_entity.type
_entity.pdbx_description
1 polymer ?
#
loop_
_entity_poly.entity_id
_entity_poly.type
_entity_poly.pdbx_seq_one_letter_code
_entity_poly.pdbx_strand_id
1 'polypeptide(L)' 'MSTSPVRTTKYAVSYKLNGERRFEFAQLQSASVEEARTALEKMHGQGDDQISDVKVSKAL' A
#
# COMPACT_ATOMS: atom_id res chain seq x y z
N MET A 1 29.19 7.67 -4.79
CA MET A 1 27.98 7.59 -3.93
C MET A 1 27.29 6.28 -4.27
N SER A 2 27.38 5.27 -3.41
CA SER A 2 26.73 3.98 -3.66
C SER A 2 25.26 4.07 -3.30
N THR A 3 24.40 4.33 -4.28
CA THR A 3 22.95 4.17 -4.13
C THR A 3 22.64 2.68 -4.14
N SER A 4 22.57 2.06 -2.97
CA SER A 4 21.97 0.73 -2.83
C SER A 4 20.53 0.80 -3.38
N PRO A 5 20.11 -0.14 -4.25
CA PRO A 5 18.73 -0.17 -4.69
C PRO A 5 17.85 -0.33 -3.45
N VAL A 6 16.88 0.57 -3.31
CA VAL A 6 15.86 0.48 -2.27
C VAL A 6 15.18 -0.87 -2.42
N ARG A 7 15.44 -1.80 -1.51
CA ARG A 7 14.96 -3.18 -1.61
C ARG A 7 13.50 -3.22 -1.17
N THR A 8 12.60 -3.14 -2.13
CA THR A 8 11.18 -3.32 -1.90
C THR A 8 10.83 -4.80 -1.89
N THR A 9 9.85 -5.16 -1.08
CA THR A 9 9.25 -6.50 -1.00
C THR A 9 7.80 -6.38 -1.40
N LYS A 10 7.27 -7.42 -2.06
CA LYS A 10 5.86 -7.49 -2.41
C LYS A 10 5.04 -7.78 -1.15
N TYR A 11 4.17 -6.85 -0.77
CA TYR A 11 3.22 -7.01 0.31
C TYR A 11 1.80 -7.10 -0.24
N ALA A 12 0.97 -7.92 0.39
CA ALA A 12 -0.46 -7.92 0.17
C ALA A 12 -1.08 -6.82 1.03
N VAL A 13 -1.68 -5.83 0.39
CA VAL A 13 -2.36 -4.71 1.04
C VAL A 13 -3.86 -4.91 0.89
N SER A 14 -4.55 -5.05 2.03
CA SER A 14 -6.01 -5.11 2.09
C SER A 14 -6.52 -3.77 2.59
N TYR A 15 -7.53 -3.21 1.96
CA TYR A 15 -8.09 -1.92 2.37
C TYR A 15 -9.55 -1.84 1.95
N LYS A 16 -10.26 -0.81 2.44
CA LYS A 16 -11.56 -0.42 1.92
C LYS A 16 -11.43 0.88 1.16
N LEU A 17 -12.02 0.93 -0.03
CA LEU A 17 -12.19 2.14 -0.84
C LEU A 17 -13.68 2.47 -0.88
N ASN A 18 -14.09 3.60 -0.31
CA ASN A 18 -15.51 3.99 -0.24
C ASN A 18 -16.44 2.91 0.35
N GLY A 19 -15.93 2.15 1.32
CA GLY A 19 -16.66 1.03 1.95
C GLY A 19 -16.53 -0.31 1.22
N GLU A 20 -16.01 -0.34 -0.01
CA GLU A 20 -15.76 -1.57 -0.76
C GLU A 20 -14.41 -2.18 -0.39
N ARG A 21 -14.38 -3.47 -0.05
CA ARG A 21 -13.14 -4.18 0.28
C ARG A 21 -12.33 -4.48 -0.98
N ARG A 22 -11.07 -4.07 -0.97
CA ARG A 22 -10.10 -4.26 -2.06
C ARG A 22 -8.81 -4.87 -1.54
N PHE A 23 -8.11 -5.52 -2.47
CA PHE A 23 -6.83 -6.18 -2.21
C PHE A 23 -5.89 -5.86 -3.37
N GLU A 24 -4.72 -5.34 -3.03
CA GLU A 24 -3.70 -4.91 -3.97
C GLU A 24 -2.34 -5.45 -3.54
N PHE A 25 -1.44 -5.65 -4.50
CA PHE A 25 -0.07 -5.99 -4.19
C PHE A 25 0.82 -4.76 -4.38
N ALA A 26 1.35 -4.24 -3.27
CA ALA A 26 2.23 -3.08 -3.30
C ALA A 26 3.68 -3.51 -3.06
N GLN A 27 4.60 -2.85 -3.78
CA GLN A 27 6.04 -2.96 -3.53
C GLN A 27 6.40 -1.94 -2.45
N LEU A 28 6.62 -2.40 -1.22
CA LEU A 28 6.95 -1.55 -0.07
C LEU A 28 8.32 -1.92 0.48
N GLN A 29 9.02 -0.96 1.07
CA GLN A 29 10.25 -1.24 1.79
C GLN A 29 9.99 -2.09 3.03
N SER A 30 8.84 -1.87 3.66
CA SER A 30 8.44 -2.50 4.93
C SER A 30 6.96 -2.84 4.93
N ALA A 31 6.52 -3.66 5.91
CA ALA A 31 5.10 -3.92 6.14
C ALA A 31 4.37 -2.71 6.79
N SER A 32 4.74 -1.48 6.43
CA SER A 32 4.19 -0.26 7.02
C SER A 32 2.87 0.11 6.40
N VAL A 33 1.88 0.33 7.27
CA VAL A 33 0.54 0.79 6.89
C VAL A 33 0.59 2.20 6.29
N GLU A 34 1.46 3.08 6.77
CA GLU A 34 1.61 4.43 6.22
C GLU A 34 2.19 4.39 4.81
N GLU A 35 3.18 3.53 4.57
CA GLU A 35 3.80 3.36 3.26
C GLU A 35 2.78 2.79 2.26
N ALA A 36 2.02 1.78 2.68
CA ALA A 36 0.92 1.21 1.91
C ALA A 36 -0.17 2.24 1.62
N ARG A 37 -0.61 3.00 2.63
CA ARG A 37 -1.63 4.03 2.48
C ARG A 37 -1.17 5.12 1.51
N THR A 38 0.07 5.57 1.61
CA THR A 38 0.64 6.56 0.68
C THR A 38 0.66 6.03 -0.75
N ALA A 39 0.99 4.75 -0.95
CA ALA A 39 0.94 4.13 -2.26
C ALA A 39 -0.51 4.05 -2.79
N LEU A 40 -1.46 3.66 -1.94
CA LEU A 40 -2.89 3.62 -2.29
C LEU A 40 -3.45 5.02 -2.58
N GLU A 41 -3.09 6.03 -1.80
CA GLU A 41 -3.48 7.42 -2.02
C GLU A 41 -2.90 7.97 -3.32
N LYS A 42 -1.71 7.53 -3.73
CA LYS A 42 -1.18 7.87 -5.07
C LYS A 42 -1.95 7.19 -6.20
N MET A 43 -2.49 5.99 -5.97
CA MET A 43 -3.23 5.23 -6.97
C MET A 43 -4.70 5.63 -7.07
N HIS A 44 -5.32 5.99 -5.94
CA HIS A 44 -6.76 6.21 -5.80
C HIS A 44 -7.14 7.59 -5.25
N GLY A 45 -6.19 8.36 -4.72
CA GLY A 45 -6.46 9.67 -4.09
C GLY A 45 -6.81 10.79 -5.07
N GLN A 46 -7.15 10.47 -6.32
CA GLN A 46 -7.72 11.42 -7.27
C GLN A 46 -9.25 11.40 -7.15
N GLY A 47 -9.81 11.99 -6.09
CA GLY A 47 -11.25 12.15 -5.92
C GLY A 47 -11.71 12.13 -4.46
N ASP A 48 -12.99 11.80 -4.25
CA ASP A 48 -13.61 11.59 -2.93
C ASP A 48 -13.37 10.17 -2.38
N ASP A 49 -12.41 9.46 -2.95
CA ASP A 49 -12.08 8.08 -2.62
C ASP A 49 -11.48 7.98 -1.20
N GLN A 50 -12.29 7.47 -0.27
CA GLN A 50 -11.89 7.27 1.12
C GLN A 50 -11.27 5.90 1.32
N ILE A 51 -9.96 5.88 1.55
CA ILE A 51 -9.21 4.69 1.96
C ILE A 51 -9.33 4.50 3.47
N SER A 52 -9.80 3.33 3.90
CA SER A 52 -9.93 2.93 5.31
C SER A 52 -9.57 1.46 5.51
N ASP A 53 -9.46 1.01 6.76
CA ASP A 53 -9.17 -0.41 7.11
C ASP A 53 -7.90 -0.98 6.43
N VAL A 54 -6.87 -0.16 6.24
CA VAL A 54 -5.61 -0.57 5.60
C VAL A 54 -4.87 -1.60 6.46
N LYS A 55 -4.59 -2.77 5.89
CA LYS A 55 -3.80 -3.85 6.48
C LYS A 55 -2.73 -4.30 5.50
N VAL A 56 -1.52 -4.46 6.01
CA VAL A 56 -0.36 -4.91 5.22
C VAL A 56 0.07 -6.26 5.74
N SER A 57 0.09 -7.24 4.85
CA SER A 57 0.52 -8.60 5.15
C SER A 57 1.68 -8.96 4.23
N LYS A 58 2.73 -9.54 4.80
CA LYS A 58 3.82 -10.10 4.00
C LYS A 58 3.26 -11.28 3.22
N ALA A 59 3.37 -11.24 1.89
CA ALA A 59 3.14 -12.41 1.07
C ALA A 59 4.29 -13.39 1.39
N LEU A 60 3.95 -14.50 2.06
CA LEU A 60 4.89 -15.58 2.38
C LEU A 60 5.35 -16.29 1.11
#